data_AF-A0A126V3F1-F1
#
_entry.id   AF-A0A126V3F1-F1
#
_cell.length_a   1.000
_cell.length_b   1.000
_cell.length_c   1.000
_cell.angle_alpha   90.00
_cell.angle_beta   90.00
_cell.angle_gamma   90.00
#
_symmetry.space_group_name_H-M   'P 1'
#
loop_
_entity.id
_entity.type
_entity.pdbx_description
1 polymer ?
#
loop_
_entity_poly.entity_id
_entity_poly.type
_entity_poly.pdbx_seq_one_letter_code
_entity_poly.pdbx_strand_id
1 'polypeptide(L)' 'MERKIAPQLREDEVARWLDDFSTKMGKPSEAEKAFFDRRRSLAQGVGLEANGNLICDNDQTTFDGKC' A
#
# COMPACT_ATOMS: atom_id res chain seq x y z
N MET A 1 -6.24 5.59 34.39
CA MET A 1 -7.44 5.52 33.53
C MET A 1 -6.99 5.68 32.09
N GLU A 2 -7.28 4.68 31.26
CA GLU A 2 -6.96 4.67 29.82
C GLU A 2 -7.64 5.83 29.09
N ARG A 3 -6.89 6.50 28.20
CA ARG A 3 -7.48 7.48 27.29
C ARG A 3 -8.22 6.72 26.18
N LYS A 4 -9.56 6.67 26.26
CA LYS A 4 -10.39 6.32 25.10
C LYS A 4 -10.26 7.42 24.05
N ILE A 5 -9.41 7.22 23.05
CA ILE A 5 -9.33 8.10 21.87
C ILE A 5 -10.17 7.47 20.77
N ALA A 6 -11.49 7.52 20.94
CA ALA A 6 -12.44 7.46 19.84
C ALA A 6 -13.71 8.15 20.33
N PRO A 7 -14.34 9.05 19.54
CA PRO A 7 -15.72 9.44 19.82
C PRO A 7 -16.54 8.15 19.92
N GLN A 8 -17.52 8.10 20.83
CA GLN A 8 -18.36 6.92 21.01
C GLN A 8 -19.28 6.75 19.79
N LEU A 9 -18.70 6.31 18.68
CA LEU A 9 -19.36 5.99 17.43
C LEU A 9 -20.15 4.71 17.66
N ARG A 10 -21.39 4.71 17.22
CA ARG A 10 -22.19 3.48 17.18
C ARG A 10 -21.57 2.51 16.17
N GLU A 11 -21.86 1.23 16.30
CA GLU A 11 -21.28 0.19 15.43
C GLU A 11 -21.54 0.45 13.94
N ASP A 12 -22.72 1.00 13.60
CA ASP A 12 -23.07 1.41 12.24
C ASP A 12 -22.18 2.56 11.72
N GLU A 13 -21.83 3.50 12.59
CA GLU A 13 -20.97 4.63 12.23
C GLU A 13 -19.52 4.19 12.05
N VAL A 14 -19.04 3.25 12.87
CA VAL A 14 -17.71 2.63 12.72
C VAL A 14 -17.62 1.85 11.41
N ALA A 15 -18.62 1.02 11.10
CA ALA A 15 -18.65 0.24 9.88
C ALA A 15 -18.64 1.15 8.63
N ARG A 16 -19.45 2.21 8.64
CA ARG A 16 -19.50 3.18 7.54
C ARG A 16 -18.18 3.95 7.40
N TRP A 17 -17.59 4.38 8.52
CA TRP A 17 -16.30 5.06 8.50
C TRP A 17 -15.19 4.17 7.95
N LEU A 18 -15.15 2.89 8.34
CA LEU A 18 -14.19 1.92 7.83
C LEU A 18 -14.33 1.67 6.33
N ASP A 19 -15.56 1.57 5.83
CA ASP A 19 -15.85 1.40 4.41
C ASP A 19 -15.41 2.62 3.59
N ASP A 20 -15.79 3.82 4.03
CA ASP A 20 -15.40 5.08 3.38
C ASP A 20 -13.88 5.27 3.39
N PHE A 21 -13.23 4.98 4.54
CA PHE A 21 -11.79 5.03 4.67
C PHE A 21 -11.11 4.05 3.72
N SER A 22 -11.54 2.79 3.72
CA SER A 22 -10.95 1.75 2.87
C SER A 22 -11.14 2.04 1.39
N THR A 23 -12.31 2.55 1.00
CA THR A 23 -12.60 3.00 -0.37
C THR A 23 -11.70 4.15 -0.80
N LYS A 24 -11.44 5.10 0.10
CA LYS A 24 -10.57 6.25 -0.17
C LYS A 24 -9.09 5.83 -0.27
N MET A 25 -8.62 4.97 0.64
CA MET A 25 -7.23 4.50 0.66
C MET A 25 -6.93 3.44 -0.40
N GLY A 26 -7.94 2.71 -0.88
CA GLY A 26 -7.79 1.72 -1.94
C GLY A 26 -7.58 2.32 -3.34
N LYS A 27 -7.72 3.65 -3.49
CA LYS A 27 -7.52 4.35 -4.77
C LYS A 27 -6.27 5.22 -4.70
N PRO A 28 -5.22 4.91 -5.47
CA PRO A 28 -4.04 5.76 -5.52
C PRO A 28 -4.39 7.10 -6.16
N SER A 29 -3.84 8.18 -5.62
CA SER A 29 -3.87 9.51 -6.22
C SER A 29 -3.08 9.54 -7.53
N GLU A 30 -3.33 10.55 -8.38
CA GLU A 30 -2.56 10.75 -9.61
C GLU A 30 -1.05 10.93 -9.35
N ALA A 31 -0.68 11.59 -8.25
CA ALA A 31 0.71 11.75 -7.84
C ALA A 31 1.36 10.41 -7.47
N GLU A 32 0.65 9.56 -6.73
CA GLU A 32 1.13 8.21 -6.38
C GLU A 32 1.26 7.35 -7.63
N LYS A 33 0.27 7.37 -8.53
CA LYS A 33 0.36 6.67 -9.82
C LYS A 33 1.61 7.09 -10.59
N ALA A 34 1.82 8.39 -10.78
CA ALA A 34 2.97 8.93 -11.50
C ALA A 34 4.32 8.57 -10.84
N PHE A 35 4.37 8.58 -9.51
CA PHE A 35 5.55 8.13 -8.75
C PHE A 35 5.86 6.67 -9.03
N PHE A 36 4.86 5.78 -8.94
CA PHE A 36 5.04 4.36 -9.19
C PHE A 36 5.29 4.04 -10.68
N ASP A 37 4.70 4.78 -11.62
CA ASP A 37 4.98 4.70 -13.05
C ASP A 37 6.45 5.02 -13.35
N ARG A 38 6.96 6.12 -12.79
CA ARG A 38 8.38 6.48 -12.92
C ARG A 38 9.27 5.38 -12.36
N ARG A 39 8.92 4.81 -11.20
CA ARG A 39 9.71 3.76 -10.56
C ARG A 39 9.70 2.45 -11.37
N ARG A 40 8.56 2.08 -11.97
CA ARG A 40 8.45 0.97 -12.93
C ARG A 40 9.32 1.20 -14.16
N SER A 41 9.30 2.40 -14.74
CA SER A 41 10.14 2.71 -15.93
C SER A 41 11.64 2.62 -15.67
N LEU A 42 12.06 2.75 -14.40
CA LEU A 42 13.45 2.65 -13.98
C LEU A 42 13.83 1.23 -13.52
N ALA A 43 12.93 0.25 -13.67
CA ALA A 43 13.08 -1.11 -13.14
C ALA A 43 13.34 -1.15 -11.62
N GLN A 44 13.00 -0.08 -10.92
CA GLN A 44 13.13 0.03 -9.46
C GLN A 44 11.88 -0.52 -8.75
N GLY A 45 10.94 -1.11 -9.48
CA GLY A 45 9.72 -1.69 -8.93
C GLY A 45 9.98 -2.87 -8.01
N VAL A 46 9.05 -3.08 -7.07
CA VAL A 46 8.88 -4.37 -6.38
C VAL A 46 7.48 -4.88 -6.73
N GLY A 47 7.41 -6.04 -7.36
CA GLY A 47 6.20 -6.80 -7.62
C GLY A 47 5.95 -7.83 -6.53
N LEU A 48 4.71 -8.31 -6.45
CA LEU A 48 4.32 -9.49 -5.67
C LEU A 48 3.94 -10.58 -6.67
N GLU A 49 4.60 -11.72 -6.63
CA GLU A 49 4.15 -12.89 -7.39
C GLU A 49 2.97 -13.59 -6.71
N ALA A 50 2.37 -14.55 -7.41
CA ALA A 50 1.20 -15.30 -6.96
C ALA A 50 1.36 -15.98 -5.59
N ASN A 51 2.60 -16.30 -5.20
CA ASN A 51 2.90 -16.93 -3.91
C ASN A 51 3.15 -15.92 -2.78
N GLY A 52 3.03 -14.62 -3.05
CA GLY A 52 3.27 -13.56 -2.08
C GLY A 52 4.75 -13.22 -1.86
N ASN A 53 5.65 -13.71 -2.72
CA ASN A 53 7.06 -13.30 -2.68
C ASN A 53 7.26 -11.97 -3.40
N LEU A 54 8.22 -11.18 -2.91
CA LEU A 54 8.65 -9.94 -3.54
C LEU A 54 9.56 -10.24 -4.73
N ILE A 55 9.30 -9.61 -5.86
CA ILE A 55 10.16 -9.64 -7.06
C ILE A 55 10.62 -8.23 -7.34
N CYS A 56 11.92 -7.99 -7.52
CA CYS A 56 12.43 -6.70 -7.97
C CYS A 56 12.50 -6.67 -9.50
N ASP A 57 12.12 -5.55 -10.12
CA ASP A 57 12.21 -5.39 -11.60
C ASP A 57 13.67 -5.27 -12.10
N ASN A 58 14.64 -5.07 -11.20
CA ASN A 58 16.06 -4.99 -11.55
C ASN A 58 16.66 -6.38 -11.74
N ASP A 59 16.45 -6.96 -12.92
CA ASP A 59 17.26 -8.08 -13.40
C ASP A 59 18.62 -7.59 -13.95
N GLN A 60 19.32 -6.80 -13.15
CA GLN A 60 20.75 -6.56 -13.35
C GLN A 60 21.50 -6.96 -12.08
N THR A 61 21.84 -8.25 -12.11
CA THR A 61 22.98 -8.87 -11.42
C THR A 61 22.94 -8.87 -9.90
N THR A 62 22.70 -10.07 -9.36
CA THR A 62 23.33 -10.61 -8.14
C THR A 62 24.21 -9.62 -7.36
N PHE A 63 23.63 -9.01 -6.33
CA PHE A 63 24.40 -8.54 -5.18
C PHE A 63 23.69 -9.05 -3.92
N ASP A 64 24.18 -10.18 -3.41
CA ASP A 64 23.95 -10.68 -2.05
C ASP A 64 22.51 -10.75 -1.53
N GLY A 65 21.59 -11.24 -2.37
CA GLY A 65 20.39 -11.95 -1.88
C GLY A 65 19.45 -11.16 -0.98
N LYS A 66 19.37 -9.83 -1.13
CA LYS A 66 18.38 -9.00 -0.46
C LYS A 66 17.84 -7.95 -1.43
N CYS A 67 16.51 -7.89 -1.51
CA CYS A 67 15.81 -6.70 -1.98
C CYS A 67 16.23 -5.46 -1.19
#